data_AF-A0A532DX34-F1
#
_entry.id   AF-A0A532DX34-F1
#
_cell.length_a   1.000
_cell.length_b   1.000
_cell.length_c   1.000
_cell.angle_alpha   90.00
_cell.angle_beta   90.00
_cell.angle_gamma   90.00
#
_symmetry.space_group_name_H-M   'P 1'
#
loop_
_entity.id
_entity.type
_entity.pdbx_description
1 polymer ?
#
loop_
_entity_poly.entity_id
_entity_poly.type
_entity_poly.pdbx_seq_one_letter_code
_entity_poly.pdbx_strand_id
1 'polypeptide(L)'
;MPPTHRIFLQTLGIRTDDQGRALLSGYVHDRKQRHPELWSAYCACVDLLAQFREIHIGYADSYIHRQHQTSAINPTAVGTGGTPFMTYLQKHLDETRQAISS
;
A
#
# COMPACT_ATOMS: atom_id res chain seq x y z
N MET A 1 15.34 -3.53 -7.49
CA MET A 1 14.26 -3.70 -8.50
C MET A 1 14.89 -3.73 -9.89
N PRO A 2 14.61 -4.76 -10.71
CA PRO A 2 15.13 -4.88 -12.09
C PRO A 2 14.78 -3.67 -12.98
N PRO A 3 15.59 -3.34 -14.00
CA PRO A 3 15.36 -2.17 -14.86
C PRO A 3 13.96 -2.15 -15.51
N THR A 4 13.50 -3.27 -16.04
CA THR A 4 12.18 -3.38 -16.69
C THR A 4 11.04 -3.07 -15.71
N HIS A 5 11.14 -3.53 -14.45
CA HIS A 5 10.12 -3.25 -13.43
C HIS A 5 10.10 -1.76 -13.06
N ARG A 6 11.28 -1.12 -13.00
CA ARG A 6 11.38 0.32 -12.72
C ARG A 6 10.72 1.16 -13.82
N ILE A 7 11.00 0.83 -15.09
CA ILE A 7 10.40 1.50 -16.25
C ILE A 7 8.89 1.35 -16.24
N PHE A 8 8.40 0.14 -15.95
CA PHE A 8 6.97 -0.12 -15.83
C PHE A 8 6.31 0.77 -14.76
N LEU A 9 6.88 0.84 -13.56
CA LEU A 9 6.34 1.69 -12.49
C LEU A 9 6.37 3.18 -12.85
N GLN A 10 7.45 3.66 -13.46
CA GLN A 10 7.53 5.05 -13.92
C GLN A 10 6.47 5.35 -14.99
N THR A 11 6.27 4.42 -15.93
CA THR A 11 5.26 4.54 -16.97
C THR A 11 3.87 4.63 -16.39
N LEU A 12 3.54 3.81 -15.38
CA LEU A 12 2.26 3.91 -14.68
C LEU A 12 2.14 5.19 -13.86
N GLY A 13 3.22 5.60 -13.16
CA GLY A 13 3.21 6.74 -12.26
C GLY A 13 2.98 8.10 -12.94
N ILE A 14 3.32 8.23 -14.23
CA ILE A 14 3.09 9.47 -14.99
C ILE A 14 1.72 9.51 -15.70
N ARG A 15 0.90 8.45 -15.60
CA ARG A 15 -0.40 8.39 -16.27
C ARG A 15 -1.46 9.04 -15.39
N THR A 16 -1.82 10.27 -15.73
CA THR A 16 -2.89 11.01 -15.08
C THR A 16 -4.07 11.27 -16.01
N ASP A 17 -5.24 11.55 -15.44
CA ASP A 17 -6.36 12.14 -16.18
C ASP A 17 -6.16 13.65 -16.43
N ASP A 18 -7.16 14.30 -17.01
CA ASP A 18 -7.20 15.75 -17.29
C ASP A 18 -7.22 16.62 -16.03
N GLN A 19 -7.57 16.04 -14.88
CA GLN A 19 -7.58 16.69 -13.57
C GLN A 19 -6.29 16.43 -12.76
N GLY A 20 -5.32 15.72 -13.35
CA GLY A 20 -4.06 15.38 -12.69
C GLY A 20 -4.16 14.25 -11.66
N ARG A 21 -5.28 13.53 -11.57
CA ARG A 21 -5.43 12.35 -10.71
C ARG A 21 -4.83 11.14 -11.40
N ALA A 22 -4.44 10.12 -10.62
CA ALA A 22 -4.00 8.85 -11.17
C ALA A 22 -5.08 8.27 -12.10
N LEU A 23 -4.71 7.94 -13.35
CA LEU A 23 -5.65 7.69 -14.44
C LEU A 23 -6.76 6.69 -14.08
N LEU A 24 -6.39 5.52 -13.53
CA LEU A 24 -7.37 4.50 -13.16
C LEU A 24 -8.29 4.95 -12.03
N SER A 25 -7.72 5.58 -10.99
CA SER A 25 -8.49 6.05 -9.83
C SER A 25 -9.50 7.12 -10.24
N GLY A 26 -9.06 8.13 -11.02
CA GLY A 26 -9.94 9.19 -11.52
C GLY A 26 -11.06 8.62 -12.41
N TYR A 27 -10.70 7.74 -13.35
CA TYR A 27 -11.66 7.09 -14.26
C TYR A 27 -12.79 6.36 -13.52
N VAL A 28 -12.44 5.60 -12.46
CA VAL A 28 -13.40 4.80 -11.68
C VAL A 28 -14.23 5.69 -10.75
N HIS A 29 -13.63 6.70 -10.11
CA HIS A 29 -14.35 7.64 -9.24
C HIS A 29 -15.44 8.40 -10.00
N ASP A 30 -15.14 8.92 -11.19
CA ASP A 30 -16.10 9.67 -12.00
C ASP A 30 -17.30 8.84 -12.47
N ARG A 31 -17.14 7.51 -12.48
CA ARG A 31 -18.15 6.55 -12.93
C ARG A 31 -18.84 5.82 -11.79
N LYS A 32 -18.50 6.09 -10.53
CA LYS A 32 -19.04 5.42 -9.34
C LYS A 32 -20.58 5.31 -9.34
N GLN A 33 -21.28 6.36 -9.76
CA GLN A 33 -22.75 6.38 -9.82
C GLN A 33 -23.32 5.66 -11.06
N ARG A 34 -22.62 5.72 -12.20
CA ARG A 34 -23.10 5.16 -13.49
C ARG A 34 -22.72 3.69 -13.67
N HIS A 35 -21.64 3.25 -13.02
CA HIS A 35 -21.05 1.92 -13.07
C HIS A 35 -20.69 1.43 -11.65
N PRO A 36 -21.70 1.17 -10.79
CA PRO A 36 -21.48 0.72 -9.42
C PRO A 36 -20.69 -0.60 -9.33
N GLU A 37 -20.82 -1.47 -10.33
CA GLU A 37 -20.07 -2.72 -10.44
C GLU A 37 -18.57 -2.49 -10.65
N LEU A 38 -18.20 -1.49 -11.45
CA LEU A 38 -16.80 -1.11 -11.67
C LEU A 38 -16.20 -0.53 -10.38
N TRP A 39 -16.95 0.34 -9.70
CA TRP A 39 -16.55 0.87 -8.40
C TRP A 39 -16.36 -0.25 -7.37
N SER A 40 -17.31 -1.18 -7.28
CA SER A 40 -17.23 -2.31 -6.36
C SER A 40 -16.03 -3.20 -6.63
N ALA A 41 -15.73 -3.51 -7.90
CA ALA A 41 -14.54 -4.28 -8.26
C ALA A 41 -13.24 -3.56 -7.90
N TYR A 42 -13.17 -2.24 -8.10
CA TYR A 42 -12.02 -1.43 -7.67
C TYR A 42 -11.86 -1.44 -6.15
N CYS A 43 -12.94 -1.24 -5.39
CA CYS A 43 -12.91 -1.33 -3.93
C CYS A 43 -12.43 -2.70 -3.45
N ALA A 44 -12.94 -3.78 -4.05
CA ALA A 44 -12.50 -5.14 -3.70
C ALA A 44 -10.99 -5.34 -3.90
N CYS A 45 -10.41 -4.80 -4.97
CA CYS A 45 -8.95 -4.83 -5.17
C CYS A 45 -8.19 -4.06 -4.09
N VAL A 46 -8.69 -2.89 -3.69
CA VAL A 46 -8.09 -2.07 -2.62
C VAL A 46 -8.20 -2.77 -1.26
N ASP A 47 -9.34 -3.40 -0.97
CA ASP A 47 -9.58 -4.15 0.26
C ASP A 47 -8.66 -5.38 0.37
N LEU A 48 -8.50 -6.13 -0.73
CA LEU A 48 -7.55 -7.26 -0.79
C LEU A 48 -6.11 -6.80 -0.54
N LEU A 49 -5.72 -5.64 -1.06
CA LEU A 49 -4.40 -5.07 -0.82
C LEU A 49 -4.24 -4.62 0.65
N ALA A 50 -5.28 -4.04 1.25
CA ALA A 50 -5.29 -3.69 2.67
C ALA A 50 -5.18 -4.94 3.56
N GLN A 51 -5.94 -6.00 3.26
CA GLN A 51 -5.87 -7.28 3.97
C GLN A 51 -4.46 -7.89 3.89
N PHE A 52 -3.85 -7.88 2.71
CA PHE A 52 -2.46 -8.32 2.54
C PHE A 52 -1.49 -7.54 3.45
N ARG A 53 -1.64 -6.21 3.51
CA ARG A 53 -0.78 -5.35 4.35
C ARG A 53 -1.01 -5.59 5.83
N GLU A 54 -2.24 -5.83 6.26
CA GLU A 54 -2.58 -6.15 7.65
C GLU A 54 -1.97 -7.49 8.10
N ILE A 55 -2.06 -8.53 7.26
CA ILE A 55 -1.40 -9.82 7.50
C ILE A 55 0.12 -9.61 7.59
N HIS A 56 0.70 -8.84 6.68
CA HIS A 56 2.13 -8.54 6.66
C HIS A 56 2.59 -7.80 7.93
N ILE A 57 1.82 -6.82 8.42
CA ILE A 57 2.07 -6.15 9.70
C ILE A 57 2.07 -7.16 10.84
N GLY A 58 1.08 -8.05 10.90
CA GLY A 58 1.02 -9.10 11.93
C GLY A 58 2.24 -10.03 11.94
N TYR A 59 2.75 -10.38 10.76
CA TYR A 59 3.97 -11.17 10.63
C TYR A 59 5.21 -10.36 11.04
N ALA A 60 5.36 -9.13 10.57
CA ALA A 60 6.50 -8.29 10.92
C ALA A 60 6.55 -8.02 12.44
N ASP A 61 5.40 -7.84 13.08
CA ASP A 61 5.29 -7.70 14.52
C ASP A 61 5.71 -8.98 15.26
N SER A 62 5.17 -10.13 14.86
CA SER A 62 5.40 -11.40 15.54
C SER A 62 6.84 -11.91 15.39
N TYR A 63 7.40 -11.83 14.17
CA TYR A 63 8.70 -12.44 13.85
C TYR A 63 9.89 -11.48 13.97
N ILE A 64 9.66 -10.17 14.01
CA ILE A 64 10.75 -9.18 14.08
C ILE A 64 10.60 -8.34 15.34
N HIS A 65 9.48 -7.62 15.50
CA HIS A 65 9.34 -6.64 16.57
C HIS A 65 9.35 -7.28 17.96
N ARG A 66 8.50 -8.30 18.18
CA ARG A 66 8.37 -9.00 19.46
C ARG A 66 9.48 -10.01 19.71
N GLN A 67 9.95 -10.72 18.68
CA GLN A 67 10.99 -11.74 18.84
C GLN A 67 12.34 -11.15 19.27
N HIS A 68 12.72 -9.98 18.74
CA HIS A 68 14.04 -9.41 19.03
C HIS A 68 14.17 -8.66 20.37
N GLN A 69 13.08 -8.52 21.15
CA GLN A 69 13.14 -8.01 22.53
C GLN A 69 13.90 -8.96 23.49
N THR A 70 14.38 -10.11 23.01
CA THR A 70 15.16 -11.09 23.79
C THR A 70 16.69 -10.98 23.63
N SER A 71 17.24 -10.04 22.85
CA SER A 71 18.70 -9.88 22.70
C SER A 71 19.13 -8.44 22.42
N ALA A 72 20.01 -7.89 23.25
CA ALA A 72 20.46 -6.49 23.23
C ALA A 72 21.42 -6.12 22.07
N ILE A 73 21.74 -7.06 21.18
CA ILE A 73 22.84 -6.92 20.20
C ILE A 73 22.37 -6.25 18.89
N ASN A 74 21.05 -6.13 18.64
CA ASN A 74 20.51 -5.49 17.43
C ASN A 74 19.33 -4.56 17.77
N PRO A 75 19.43 -3.23 17.57
CA PRO A 75 18.30 -2.32 17.77
C PRO A 75 17.18 -2.62 16.77
N THR A 76 16.00 -3.00 17.25
CA THR A 76 14.90 -3.51 16.40
C THR A 76 13.76 -2.55 16.19
N ALA A 77 13.93 -1.32 16.68
CA ALA A 77 13.10 -0.19 16.31
C ALA A 77 13.28 0.21 14.83
N VAL A 78 14.32 -0.29 14.15
CA VAL A 78 14.68 0.07 12.79
C VAL A 78 14.75 -1.20 11.93
N GLY A 79 13.97 -1.28 10.86
CA GLY A 79 14.01 -2.39 9.92
C GLY A 79 15.32 -2.40 9.12
N THR A 80 15.57 -3.47 8.36
CA THR A 80 16.79 -3.61 7.53
C THR A 80 16.93 -2.53 6.44
N GLY A 81 15.85 -1.80 6.14
CA GLY A 81 15.82 -0.61 5.28
C GLY A 81 16.06 0.72 6.00
N GLY A 82 16.39 0.73 7.29
CA GLY A 82 16.71 1.95 8.03
C GLY A 82 15.52 2.76 8.56
N THR A 83 14.30 2.24 8.51
CA THR A 83 13.07 2.95 8.94
C THR A 83 12.42 2.31 10.17
N PRO A 84 11.63 3.06 10.96
CA PRO A 84 10.69 2.48 11.92
C PRO A 84 9.64 1.65 11.18
N PHE A 85 9.96 0.37 10.96
CA PHE A 85 9.29 -0.42 9.93
C PHE A 85 7.81 -0.63 10.28
N MET A 86 7.47 -0.79 11.55
CA MET A 86 6.07 -0.90 11.98
C MET A 86 5.25 0.36 11.64
N THR A 87 5.76 1.55 11.94
CA THR A 87 5.13 2.82 11.56
C THR A 87 5.00 2.96 10.06
N TYR A 88 6.03 2.54 9.31
CA TYR A 88 6.04 2.60 7.85
C TYR A 88 5.00 1.65 7.23
N LEU A 89 4.89 0.43 7.75
CA LEU A 89 3.90 -0.55 7.31
C LEU A 89 2.46 -0.08 7.63
N GLN A 90 2.24 0.49 8.82
CA GLN A 90 0.94 1.05 9.19
C GLN A 90 0.54 2.19 8.25
N LYS A 91 1.46 3.12 7.97
CA LYS A 91 1.23 4.19 7.00
C LYS A 91 0.79 3.64 5.64
N HIS A 92 1.41 2.57 5.15
CA HIS A 92 1.02 1.95 3.90
C HIS A 92 -0.39 1.37 3.96
N LEU A 93 -0.78 0.73 5.06
CA LEU A 93 -2.14 0.24 5.24
C LEU A 93 -3.15 1.40 5.22
N ASP A 94 -2.86 2.47 5.95
CA ASP A 94 -3.75 3.64 6.07
C ASP A 94 -3.94 4.34 4.72
N GLU A 95 -2.85 4.59 3.97
CA GLU A 95 -2.90 5.16 2.61
C GLU A 95 -3.68 4.28 1.62
N THR A 96 -3.65 2.94 1.81
CA THR A 96 -4.46 2.01 0.99
C THR A 96 -5.94 2.21 1.25
N ARG A 97 -6.32 2.19 2.53
CA ARG A 97 -7.72 2.35 2.94
C ARG A 97 -8.25 3.71 2.50
N GLN A 98 -7.44 4.76 2.60
CA GLN A 98 -7.81 6.11 2.18
C GLN A 98 -8.18 6.22 0.69
N ALA A 99 -7.65 5.34 -0.18
CA ALA A 99 -7.89 5.37 -1.62
C ALA A 99 -9.36 5.15 -2.03
N ILE A 100 -10.21 4.67 -1.13
CA ILE A 100 -11.65 4.44 -1.36
C ILE A 100 -12.55 5.13 -0.32
N SER A 101 -11.97 5.81 0.67
CA SER A 101 -12.70 6.48 1.76
C SER A 101 -13.23 7.87 1.41
N SER A 102 -13.10 8.30 0.15
CA SER A 102 -13.49 9.63 -0.35
C SER A 102 -14.73 9.59 -1.25
#